data_AF-A0A7C1ZF29-F1
#
_entry.id   AF-A0A7C1ZF29-F1
#
_cell.length_a   1.000
_cell.length_b   1.000
_cell.length_c   1.000
_cell.angle_alpha   90.00
_cell.angle_beta   90.00
_cell.angle_gamma   90.00
#
_symmetry.space_group_name_H-M   'P 1'
#
loop_
_entity.id
_entity.type
_entity.pdbx_description
1 polymer ?
#
loop_
_entity_poly.entity_id
_entity_poly.type
_entity_poly.pdbx_seq_one_letter_code
_entity_poly.pdbx_strand_id
1 'polypeptide(L)'
;MIIDQIAGELREWAFQSMANEASLHQEISHVLTEMRYKYLREHSISNRARVDFYLPEHNIGIEVKVAGGTNAAMRQIHRYNGHDQIDGVILITSRTSHTLIPNELNGKPVRVVYIGGIR
;
A
#
# COMPACT_ATOMS: atom_id res chain seq x y z
N MET A 1 3.29 -10.72 -11.62
CA MET A 1 3.43 -9.30 -12.02
C MET A 1 4.40 -8.61 -11.06
N ILE A 2 5.01 -7.47 -11.42
CA ILE A 2 5.95 -6.76 -10.53
C ILE A 2 5.33 -6.39 -9.17
N ILE A 3 4.02 -6.07 -9.14
CA ILE A 3 3.29 -5.83 -7.89
C ILE A 3 3.21 -7.05 -6.96
N ASP A 4 3.18 -8.28 -7.51
CA ASP A 4 3.19 -9.51 -6.71
C ASP A 4 4.55 -9.71 -6.04
N GLN A 5 5.64 -9.41 -6.77
CA GLN A 5 7.00 -9.46 -6.26
C GLN A 5 7.18 -8.45 -5.11
N ILE A 6 6.84 -7.18 -5.34
CA ILE A 6 6.96 -6.12 -4.32
C ILE A 6 6.12 -6.47 -3.09
N ALA A 7 4.87 -6.92 -3.27
CA ALA A 7 4.03 -7.33 -2.16
C ALA A 7 4.54 -8.58 -1.44
N GLY A 8 5.24 -9.47 -2.14
CA GLY A 8 5.95 -10.61 -1.56
C GLY A 8 7.12 -10.17 -0.69
N GLU A 9 8.02 -9.35 -1.22
CA GLU A 9 9.17 -8.79 -0.49
C GLU A 9 8.72 -8.02 0.77
N LEU A 10 7.70 -7.17 0.64
CA LEU A 10 7.11 -6.47 1.79
C LEU A 10 6.51 -7.43 2.82
N ARG A 11 5.91 -8.55 2.42
CA ARG A 11 5.32 -9.52 3.35
C ARG A 11 6.37 -10.27 4.17
N GLU A 12 7.55 -10.51 3.58
CA GLU A 12 8.66 -11.17 4.27
C GLU A 12 9.40 -10.23 5.23
N TRP A 13 9.17 -8.91 5.13
CA TRP A 13 9.76 -7.96 6.08
C TRP A 13 9.11 -8.05 7.46
N ALA A 14 9.95 -8.20 8.50
CA ALA A 14 9.50 -8.25 9.88
C ALA A 14 9.20 -6.85 10.43
N PHE A 15 8.02 -6.30 10.13
CA PHE A 15 7.59 -4.98 10.61
C PHE A 15 7.51 -4.92 12.15
N GLN A 16 8.23 -3.97 12.76
CA GLN A 16 8.35 -3.78 14.20
C GLN A 16 7.48 -2.62 14.73
N SER A 17 7.10 -1.67 13.86
CA SER A 17 6.47 -0.40 14.22
C SER A 17 5.04 -0.30 13.70
N MET A 18 4.10 -0.87 14.46
CA MET A 18 2.66 -0.86 14.13
C MET A 18 1.81 -0.01 15.09
N ALA A 19 2.43 0.68 16.04
CA ALA A 19 1.74 1.39 17.12
C ALA A 19 0.87 2.56 16.59
N ASN A 20 1.36 3.26 15.56
CA ASN A 20 0.62 4.31 14.89
C ASN A 20 1.05 4.45 13.43
N GLU A 21 0.24 5.18 12.66
CA GLU A 21 0.46 5.41 11.23
C GLU A 21 1.79 6.09 10.94
N ALA A 22 2.21 7.07 11.75
CA ALA A 22 3.48 7.77 11.55
C ALA A 22 4.69 6.84 11.68
N SER A 23 4.71 5.98 12.70
CA SER A 23 5.77 4.98 12.92
C SER A 23 5.83 3.96 11.79
N LEU A 24 4.66 3.51 11.30
CA LEU A 24 4.57 2.58 10.20
C LEU A 24 5.03 3.22 8.88
N HIS A 25 4.72 4.50 8.65
CA HIS A 25 5.22 5.23 7.48
C HIS A 25 6.75 5.37 7.50
N GLN A 26 7.35 5.58 8.68
CA GLN A 26 8.81 5.62 8.81
C GLN A 26 9.44 4.27 8.51
N GLU A 27 8.87 3.19 9.04
CA GLU A 27 9.36 1.84 8.77
C GLU A 27 9.22 1.48 7.30
N ILE A 28 8.06 1.71 6.66
CA ILE A 28 7.88 1.47 5.22
C ILE A 28 8.91 2.26 4.40
N SER A 29 9.21 3.51 4.77
CA SER A 29 10.24 4.31 4.11
C SER A 29 11.62 3.63 4.19
N HIS A 30 11.97 3.11 5.37
CA HIS A 30 13.20 2.36 5.58
C HIS A 30 13.22 1.07 4.75
N VAL A 31 12.15 0.26 4.81
CA VAL A 31 12.04 -1.00 4.06
C VAL A 31 12.20 -0.80 2.56
N LEU A 32 11.49 0.18 1.98
CA LEU A 32 11.59 0.48 0.55
C LEU A 32 13.01 0.94 0.18
N THR A 33 13.70 1.65 1.08
CA THR A 33 15.10 2.07 0.88
C THR A 33 16.05 0.87 0.90
N GLU A 34 15.91 -0.04 1.87
CA GLU A 34 16.72 -1.26 1.96
C GLU A 34 16.50 -2.20 0.76
N MET A 35 15.26 -2.32 0.30
CA MET A 35 14.88 -3.05 -0.93
C MET A 35 15.28 -2.31 -2.21
N ARG A 36 15.86 -1.10 -2.10
CA ARG A 36 16.33 -0.26 -3.22
C ARG A 36 15.22 0.19 -4.19
N TYR A 37 13.98 0.25 -3.73
CA TYR A 37 12.90 0.87 -4.50
C TYR A 37 12.99 2.39 -4.39
N LYS A 38 12.92 3.08 -5.54
CA LYS A 38 12.66 4.53 -5.55
C LYS A 38 11.19 4.77 -5.22
N TYR A 39 10.92 5.73 -4.34
CA TYR A 39 9.56 6.08 -3.96
C TYR A 39 9.40 7.57 -3.69
N LEU A 40 8.16 8.03 -3.83
CA LEU A 40 7.69 9.35 -3.38
C LEU A 40 6.70 9.15 -2.23
N ARG A 41 6.85 9.92 -1.16
CA ARG A 41 5.88 9.94 -0.06
C ARG A 41 4.76 10.93 -0.35
N GLU A 42 3.55 10.63 0.14
CA GLU A 42 2.37 11.49 0.07
C GLU A 42 2.15 12.05 -1.35
N HIS A 43 2.28 11.17 -2.35
CA HIS A 43 2.28 11.57 -3.75
C HIS A 43 0.88 11.95 -4.21
N SER A 44 0.76 13.16 -4.76
CA SER A 44 -0.49 13.67 -5.33
C SER A 44 -0.74 13.04 -6.70
N ILE A 45 -1.73 12.14 -6.77
CA ILE A 45 -2.23 11.54 -8.00
C ILE A 45 -3.12 12.55 -8.74
N SER A 46 -3.91 13.32 -8.00
CA SER A 46 -4.72 14.41 -8.55
C SER A 46 -5.05 15.42 -7.47
N ASN A 47 -5.71 16.52 -7.83
CA ASN A 47 -6.20 17.52 -6.87
C ASN A 47 -7.11 16.95 -5.76
N ARG A 48 -7.59 15.70 -5.89
CA ARG A 48 -8.48 15.04 -4.93
C ARG A 48 -7.96 13.68 -4.44
N ALA A 49 -6.76 13.27 -4.82
CA ALA A 49 -6.24 11.95 -4.48
C ALA A 49 -4.74 12.02 -4.19
N ARG A 50 -4.36 11.54 -3.01
CA ARG A 50 -2.98 11.42 -2.55
C ARG A 50 -2.78 10.01 -2.02
N VAL A 51 -1.72 9.33 -2.45
CA VAL A 51 -1.34 8.00 -1.98
C VAL A 51 -0.16 8.14 -1.02
N ASP A 52 -0.10 7.28 0.00
CA ASP A 52 0.94 7.38 1.04
C ASP A 52 2.35 7.19 0.48
N PHE A 53 2.51 6.23 -0.42
CA PHE A 53 3.74 6.06 -1.21
C PHE A 53 3.43 5.77 -2.67
N TYR A 54 4.32 6.21 -3.55
CA TYR A 54 4.24 5.95 -4.98
C TYR A 54 5.59 5.44 -5.48
N LEU A 55 5.57 4.33 -6.21
CA LEU A 55 6.72 3.71 -6.87
C LEU A 55 6.71 4.08 -8.35
N PRO A 56 7.40 5.16 -8.78
CA PRO A 56 7.27 5.71 -10.12
C PRO A 56 7.80 4.79 -11.23
N GLU A 57 8.73 3.88 -10.92
CA GLU A 57 9.28 2.96 -11.93
C GLU A 57 8.26 1.91 -12.39
N HIS A 58 7.17 1.72 -11.63
CA HIS A 58 6.16 0.70 -11.88
C HIS A 58 4.73 1.23 -11.80
N ASN A 59 4.54 2.55 -11.63
CA ASN A 59 3.24 3.18 -11.40
C ASN A 59 2.42 2.53 -10.28
N ILE A 60 3.07 2.09 -9.19
CA ILE A 60 2.37 1.41 -8.08
C ILE A 60 2.16 2.38 -6.92
N GLY A 61 0.92 2.44 -6.44
CA GLY A 61 0.58 3.10 -5.18
C GLY A 61 0.72 2.16 -3.99
N ILE A 62 1.13 2.67 -2.84
CA ILE A 62 1.05 1.97 -1.56
C ILE A 62 0.21 2.81 -0.60
N GLU A 63 -0.87 2.23 -0.09
CA GLU A 63 -1.72 2.81 0.94
C GLU A 63 -1.48 2.08 2.27
N VAL A 64 -1.46 2.82 3.37
CA VAL A 64 -1.18 2.31 4.71
C VAL A 64 -2.40 2.47 5.60
N LYS A 65 -2.79 1.41 6.31
CA LYS A 65 -3.92 1.44 7.25
C LYS A 65 -3.66 0.69 8.54
N VAL A 66 -3.58 1.41 9.65
CA VAL A 66 -3.58 0.83 11.01
C VAL A 66 -4.99 0.74 11.63
N ALA A 67 -5.94 1.50 11.08
CA ALA A 67 -7.33 1.54 11.53
C ALA A 67 -8.28 1.76 10.32
N GLY A 68 -9.57 1.96 10.61
CA GLY A 68 -10.61 2.15 9.60
C GLY A 68 -11.29 0.86 9.14
N GLY A 69 -12.36 1.02 8.38
CA GLY A 69 -13.19 -0.07 7.86
C GLY A 69 -12.91 -0.38 6.39
N THR A 70 -13.17 -1.64 6.01
CA THR A 70 -12.94 -2.18 4.66
C THR A 70 -13.54 -1.31 3.55
N ASN A 71 -14.78 -0.82 3.72
CA ASN A 71 -15.44 0.03 2.73
C ASN A 71 -14.71 1.36 2.49
N ALA A 72 -14.10 1.95 3.53
CA ALA A 72 -13.34 3.18 3.38
C ALA A 72 -12.03 2.94 2.61
N ALA A 73 -11.30 1.88 2.96
CA ALA A 73 -10.10 1.46 2.24
C ALA A 73 -10.40 1.14 0.76
N MET A 74 -11.45 0.36 0.49
CA MET A 74 -11.86 0.04 -0.89
C MET A 74 -12.19 1.29 -1.70
N ARG A 75 -12.90 2.29 -1.12
CA ARG A 75 -13.19 3.54 -1.82
C ARG A 75 -11.93 4.34 -2.16
N GLN A 76 -10.93 4.34 -1.28
CA GLN A 76 -9.65 4.99 -1.57
C GLN A 76 -8.92 4.27 -2.71
N ILE A 77 -8.76 2.95 -2.62
CA ILE A 77 -8.06 2.14 -3.62
C ILE A 77 -8.76 2.21 -4.98
N HIS A 78 -10.10 2.09 -4.99
CA HIS A 78 -10.90 2.24 -6.20
C HIS A 78 -10.68 3.60 -6.87
N ARG A 79 -10.64 4.69 -6.08
CA ARG A 79 -10.33 6.03 -6.60
C ARG A 79 -8.94 6.09 -7.21
N TYR A 80 -7.92 5.52 -6.57
CA TYR A 80 -6.56 5.53 -7.11
C TYR A 80 -6.45 4.72 -8.41
N ASN A 81 -7.02 3.51 -8.45
CA ASN A 81 -7.02 2.66 -9.64
C ASN A 81 -7.78 3.29 -10.82
N GLY A 82 -8.65 4.26 -10.58
CA GLY A 82 -9.30 5.05 -11.63
C GLY A 82 -8.38 6.04 -12.37
N HIS A 83 -7.13 6.21 -11.95
CA HIS A 83 -6.16 7.11 -12.60
C HIS A 83 -5.13 6.34 -13.43
N ASP A 84 -4.80 6.84 -14.61
CA ASP A 84 -3.88 6.19 -15.55
C ASP A 84 -2.44 6.07 -15.03
N GLN A 85 -2.03 6.96 -14.12
CA GLN A 85 -0.70 6.91 -13.49
C GLN A 85 -0.57 5.84 -12.39
N ILE A 86 -1.62 5.06 -12.14
CA ILE A 86 -1.63 3.97 -11.15
C ILE A 86 -1.93 2.69 -11.90
N ASP A 87 -0.98 1.77 -11.98
CA ASP A 87 -1.15 0.43 -12.58
C ASP A 87 -1.58 -0.60 -11.52
N GLY A 88 -1.52 -0.26 -10.25
CA GLY A 88 -2.01 -1.10 -9.15
C GLY A 88 -1.72 -0.52 -7.77
N VAL A 89 -2.33 -1.10 -6.74
CA VAL A 89 -2.16 -0.64 -5.35
C VAL A 89 -1.80 -1.78 -4.41
N ILE A 90 -0.81 -1.55 -3.56
CA ILE A 90 -0.50 -2.39 -2.40
C ILE A 90 -1.12 -1.73 -1.17
N LEU A 91 -1.94 -2.46 -0.42
CA LEU A 91 -2.44 -2.04 0.88
C LEU A 91 -1.61 -2.71 1.98
N ILE A 92 -0.84 -1.94 2.73
CA ILE A 92 -0.16 -2.41 3.94
C ILE A 92 -1.05 -2.13 5.14
N THR A 93 -1.37 -3.16 5.94
CA THR A 93 -2.36 -2.99 7.01
C THR A 93 -2.21 -3.94 8.19
N SER A 94 -2.56 -3.45 9.38
CA SER A 94 -2.70 -4.27 10.59
C SER A 94 -4.14 -4.75 10.84
N ARG A 95 -5.08 -4.45 9.94
CA ARG A 95 -6.51 -4.81 10.07
C ARG A 95 -6.82 -6.09 9.32
N THR A 96 -7.15 -7.16 10.04
CA THR A 96 -7.51 -8.45 9.44
C THR A 96 -8.70 -8.34 8.48
N SER A 97 -9.67 -7.47 8.76
CA SER A 97 -10.84 -7.27 7.89
C SER A 97 -10.50 -6.72 6.50
N HIS A 98 -9.31 -6.12 6.31
CA HIS A 98 -8.84 -5.66 5.00
C HIS A 98 -8.32 -6.81 4.13
N THR A 99 -8.04 -7.99 4.68
CA THR A 99 -7.67 -9.18 3.90
C THR A 99 -8.81 -9.67 2.99
N LEU A 100 -10.03 -9.22 3.24
CA LEU A 100 -11.22 -9.50 2.43
C LEU A 100 -11.36 -8.56 1.21
N ILE A 101 -10.47 -7.58 1.06
CA ILE A 101 -10.50 -6.68 -0.10
C ILE A 101 -10.19 -7.49 -1.37
N PRO A 102 -10.97 -7.32 -2.46
CA PRO A 102 -10.70 -8.00 -3.73
C PRO A 102 -9.28 -7.75 -4.23
N ASN A 103 -8.71 -8.75 -4.91
CA ASN A 103 -7.37 -8.66 -5.50
C ASN A 103 -7.31 -7.79 -6.78
N GLU A 104 -8.44 -7.20 -7.17
CA GLU A 104 -8.59 -6.33 -8.32
C GLU A 104 -9.70 -5.30 -8.05
N LEU A 105 -9.45 -4.03 -8.40
CA LEU A 105 -10.45 -2.95 -8.41
C LEU A 105 -10.20 -2.08 -9.64
N ASN A 106 -11.26 -1.71 -10.38
CA ASN A 106 -11.15 -0.96 -11.65
C ASN A 106 -10.22 -1.62 -12.68
N GLY A 107 -10.24 -2.96 -12.76
CA GLY A 107 -9.39 -3.71 -13.70
C GLY A 107 -7.91 -3.71 -13.34
N LYS A 108 -7.53 -3.19 -12.17
CA LYS A 108 -6.14 -3.06 -11.73
C LYS A 108 -5.87 -3.85 -10.45
N PRO A 109 -4.71 -4.51 -10.35
CA PRO A 109 -4.38 -5.35 -9.23
C PRO A 109 -4.35 -4.59 -7.91
N VAL A 110 -4.85 -5.26 -6.87
CA VAL A 110 -4.75 -4.87 -5.47
C VAL A 110 -4.08 -6.00 -4.70
N ARG A 111 -3.08 -5.68 -3.89
CA ARG A 111 -2.40 -6.65 -3.01
C ARG A 111 -2.46 -6.20 -1.57
N VAL A 112 -2.92 -7.08 -0.69
CA VAL A 112 -2.99 -6.80 0.74
C VAL A 112 -1.78 -7.44 1.43
N VAL A 113 -0.95 -6.62 2.06
CA VAL A 113 0.15 -7.01 2.93
C VAL A 113 -0.34 -6.81 4.36
N TYR A 114 -0.76 -7.92 4.98
CA TYR A 114 -1.21 -7.92 6.38
C TYR A 114 -0.01 -8.10 7.30
N ILE A 115 0.23 -7.12 8.18
CA ILE A 115 1.37 -7.10 9.10
C ILE A 115 0.96 -7.36 10.56
N GLY A 116 -0.34 -7.38 10.87
CA GLY A 116 -0.85 -7.48 12.25
C GLY A 116 -0.67 -8.84 12.94
N GLY A 117 -0.16 -9.84 12.24
CA GLY A 117 0.15 -11.18 12.77
C GLY A 117 1.63 -11.45 12.99
N ILE A 118 2.51 -10.52 12.61
CA ILE A 118 3.96 -10.65 12.77
C ILE A 118 4.29 -10.20 14.20
N ARG A 119 4.74 -11.14 15.04
CA ARG A 119 5.22 -10.92 16.41
C ARG A 119 6.67 -11.35 16.50
#